data_AF-A0ABD2FEB1-F1
#
_entry.id   AF-A0ABD2FEB1-F1
#
_cell.length_a   1.000
_cell.length_b   1.000
_cell.length_c   1.000
_cell.angle_alpha   90.00
_cell.angle_beta   90.00
_cell.angle_gamma   90.00
#
_symmetry.space_group_name_H-M   'P 1'
#
loop_
_entity.id
_entity.type
_entity.pdbx_description
1 polymer ?
#
loop_
_entity_poly.entity_id
_entity_poly.type
_entity_poly.pdbx_seq_one_letter_code
_entity_poly.pdbx_strand_id
1 'polypeptide(L)'
;MTPAQRCPLCRQTFFCGRGHIYSRKHQRQLKAALERLLPQVEAARKAIRAAQVERYVPEHERCCWCLCCGCEVRKHLSHGNLTVLHGGLLEHLASPEHKKATNKFWWENKAEVQMKEKFLISPQEYARFKKSMVKGLDSYEEKEDEVIKEMAAQIREVEQSRQEVVRSVLEPQAVPDPEEGSSAPGSWKGTNSHVASSSQQPSYLDLPPAPELDWMETGPPLTFIGHQDIPGVGNIHS
;
A
#
# COMPACT_ATOMS: atom_id res chain seq x y z
N MET A 1 -45.53 -34.99 -14.53
CA MET A 1 -45.16 -33.67 -15.10
C MET A 1 -43.69 -33.44 -14.81
N THR A 2 -42.86 -33.15 -15.82
CA THR A 2 -41.46 -32.76 -15.59
C THR A 2 -41.43 -31.44 -14.83
N PRO A 3 -40.65 -31.32 -13.74
CA PRO A 3 -40.58 -30.09 -12.96
C PRO A 3 -40.05 -28.94 -13.82
N ALA A 4 -40.61 -27.75 -13.63
CA ALA A 4 -40.15 -26.54 -14.30
C ALA A 4 -38.67 -26.27 -13.94
N GLN A 5 -37.82 -26.14 -14.94
CA GLN A 5 -36.40 -25.87 -14.74
C GLN A 5 -36.11 -24.41 -15.08
N ARG A 6 -35.50 -23.68 -14.14
CA ARG A 6 -35.06 -22.30 -14.36
C ARG A 6 -33.62 -22.29 -14.85
N CYS A 7 -33.37 -21.63 -15.97
CA CYS A 7 -32.01 -21.41 -16.45
C CYS A 7 -31.42 -20.15 -15.78
N PRO A 8 -30.27 -20.23 -15.08
CA PRO A 8 -29.66 -19.06 -14.44
C PRO A 8 -29.15 -18.03 -15.45
N LEU A 9 -28.71 -18.48 -16.64
CA LEU A 9 -28.24 -17.59 -17.71
C LEU A 9 -29.38 -16.86 -18.40
N CYS A 10 -30.47 -17.57 -18.71
CA CYS A 10 -31.62 -16.99 -19.41
C CYS A 10 -32.63 -16.32 -18.48
N ARG A 11 -32.54 -16.56 -17.17
CA ARG A 11 -33.50 -16.16 -16.13
C ARG A 11 -34.97 -16.55 -16.46
N GLN A 12 -35.14 -17.58 -17.28
CA GLN A 12 -36.44 -18.07 -17.76
C GLN A 12 -36.69 -19.47 -17.21
N THR A 13 -37.96 -19.73 -16.87
CA THR A 13 -38.46 -21.06 -16.53
C THR A 13 -38.89 -21.78 -17.79
N PHE A 14 -38.41 -23.01 -17.97
CA PHE A 14 -38.75 -23.87 -19.08
C PHE A 14 -39.47 -25.12 -18.56
N PHE A 15 -40.55 -25.49 -19.24
CA PHE A 15 -41.39 -26.64 -18.88
C PHE A 15 -41.04 -27.91 -19.68
N CYS A 16 -40.27 -27.75 -20.77
CA CYS A 16 -39.96 -28.79 -21.75
C CYS A 16 -38.45 -29.09 -21.83
N GLY A 17 -37.94 -29.88 -20.88
CA GLY A 17 -36.63 -30.53 -20.95
C GLY A 17 -35.42 -29.61 -21.25
N ARG A 18 -34.35 -30.20 -21.78
CA ARG A 18 -33.07 -29.51 -22.05
C ARG A 18 -32.99 -28.82 -23.41
N GLY A 19 -34.08 -28.75 -24.19
CA GLY A 19 -34.05 -28.18 -25.55
C GLY A 19 -33.63 -26.71 -25.60
N HIS A 20 -33.93 -25.93 -24.56
CA HIS A 20 -33.65 -24.49 -24.53
C HIS A 20 -32.16 -24.14 -24.62
N ILE A 21 -31.25 -25.02 -24.17
CA ILE A 21 -29.79 -24.79 -24.20
C ILE A 21 -29.27 -24.67 -25.63
N TYR A 22 -29.96 -25.27 -26.61
CA TYR A 22 -29.62 -25.19 -28.02
C TYR A 22 -30.20 -23.94 -28.71
N SER A 23 -31.02 -23.16 -28.02
CA SER A 23 -31.62 -21.96 -28.61
C SER A 23 -30.58 -20.89 -28.91
N ARG A 24 -30.77 -20.16 -30.01
CA ARG A 24 -29.92 -19.00 -30.36
C ARG A 24 -29.91 -17.92 -29.29
N LYS A 25 -30.98 -17.80 -28.50
CA LYS A 25 -31.07 -16.83 -27.39
C LYS A 25 -30.16 -17.23 -26.24
N HIS A 26 -30.23 -18.49 -25.81
CA HIS A 26 -29.35 -19.03 -24.76
C HIS A 26 -27.88 -18.93 -25.17
N GLN A 27 -27.52 -19.40 -26.37
CA GLN A 27 -26.13 -19.39 -26.84
C GLN A 27 -25.55 -17.97 -26.94
N ARG A 28 -26.34 -16.98 -27.37
CA ARG A 28 -25.93 -15.57 -27.36
C ARG A 28 -25.70 -15.04 -25.94
N GLN A 29 -26.58 -15.35 -24.99
CA GLN A 29 -26.43 -14.93 -23.59
C GLN A 29 -25.23 -15.60 -22.91
N LEU A 30 -25.02 -16.88 -23.18
CA LEU A 30 -23.85 -17.63 -22.71
C LEU A 30 -22.55 -17.01 -23.23
N LYS A 31 -22.47 -16.74 -24.54
CA LYS A 31 -21.30 -16.09 -25.15
C LYS A 31 -21.02 -14.72 -24.52
N ALA A 32 -22.03 -13.86 -24.42
CA ALA A 32 -21.89 -12.54 -23.80
C ALA A 32 -21.43 -12.63 -22.33
N ALA A 33 -21.94 -13.60 -21.58
CA ALA A 33 -21.55 -13.79 -20.19
C ALA A 33 -20.09 -14.25 -20.04
N LEU A 34 -19.63 -15.16 -20.93
CA LEU A 34 -18.24 -15.60 -20.99
C LEU A 34 -17.30 -14.47 -21.45
N GLU A 35 -17.69 -13.69 -22.44
CA GLU A 35 -16.95 -12.52 -22.93
C GLU A 35 -16.78 -11.45 -21.85
N ARG A 36 -17.74 -11.30 -20.93
CA ARG A 36 -17.62 -10.39 -19.79
C ARG A 36 -16.63 -10.88 -18.72
N LEU A 37 -16.54 -12.20 -18.51
CA LEU A 37 -15.61 -12.80 -17.54
C LEU A 37 -14.18 -12.85 -18.09
N LEU A 38 -14.03 -13.01 -19.41
CA LEU A 38 -12.73 -13.24 -20.06
C LEU A 38 -11.67 -12.16 -19.73
N PRO A 39 -11.96 -10.84 -19.77
CA PRO A 39 -10.98 -9.82 -19.42
C PRO A 39 -10.44 -9.95 -17.99
N GLN A 40 -11.27 -10.41 -17.04
CA GLN A 40 -10.83 -10.62 -15.65
C GLN A 40 -9.84 -11.78 -15.56
N VAL A 41 -10.12 -12.87 -16.29
CA VAL A 41 -9.23 -14.04 -16.36
C VAL A 41 -7.93 -13.69 -17.08
N GLU A 42 -7.99 -12.93 -18.17
CA GLU A 42 -6.80 -12.49 -18.91
C GLU A 42 -5.93 -11.53 -18.08
N ALA A 43 -6.55 -10.60 -17.34
CA ALA A 43 -5.83 -9.74 -16.40
C ALA A 43 -5.13 -10.57 -15.32
N ALA A 44 -5.81 -11.56 -14.74
CA ALA A 44 -5.21 -12.47 -13.77
C ALA A 44 -4.07 -13.29 -14.39
N ARG A 45 -4.21 -13.78 -15.61
CA ARG A 45 -3.14 -14.52 -16.31
C ARG A 45 -1.87 -13.70 -16.51
N LYS A 46 -1.97 -12.38 -16.71
CA LYS A 46 -0.79 -11.51 -16.81
C LYS A 46 0.03 -11.53 -15.51
N ALA A 47 -0.63 -11.60 -14.36
CA ALA A 47 0.02 -11.68 -13.05
C ALA A 47 0.81 -12.98 -12.82
N ILE A 48 0.61 -14.03 -13.63
CA ILE A 48 1.40 -15.28 -13.55
C ILE A 48 2.88 -15.02 -13.82
N ARG A 49 3.19 -14.06 -14.71
CA ARG A 49 4.58 -13.75 -15.10
C ARG A 49 5.25 -12.78 -14.12
N ALA A 50 4.46 -11.85 -13.59
CA ALA A 50 4.90 -10.80 -12.68
C ALA A 50 3.76 -10.50 -11.70
N ALA A 51 3.80 -11.18 -10.56
CA ALA A 51 2.89 -10.91 -9.45
C ALA A 51 3.17 -9.52 -8.91
N GLN A 52 2.10 -8.73 -8.73
CA GLN A 52 2.17 -7.40 -8.16
C GLN A 52 1.77 -7.48 -6.70
N VAL A 53 2.63 -6.94 -5.85
CA VAL A 53 2.43 -6.85 -4.41
C VAL A 53 2.32 -5.37 -4.06
N GLU A 54 1.26 -5.04 -3.32
CA GLU A 54 0.98 -3.69 -2.85
C GLU A 54 0.67 -3.71 -1.36
N ARG A 55 0.81 -2.57 -0.70
CA ARG A 55 0.26 -2.35 0.63
C ARG A 55 -1.26 -2.51 0.56
N TYR A 56 -1.83 -3.21 1.54
CA TYR A 56 -3.27 -3.44 1.62
C TYR A 56 -4.03 -2.11 1.72
N VAL A 57 -5.08 -2.00 0.90
CA VAL A 57 -6.13 -0.98 1.00
C VAL A 57 -7.51 -1.65 0.93
N PRO A 58 -8.57 -1.04 1.50
CA PRO A 58 -9.92 -1.63 1.49
C PRO A 58 -10.44 -2.00 0.09
N GLU A 59 -10.00 -1.32 -0.97
CA GLU A 59 -10.36 -1.63 -2.36
C GLU A 59 -9.89 -3.01 -2.81
N HIS A 60 -8.92 -3.62 -2.12
CA HIS A 60 -8.41 -4.95 -2.44
C HIS A 60 -9.36 -6.08 -2.03
N GLU A 61 -10.37 -5.80 -1.19
CA GLU A 61 -11.40 -6.78 -0.79
C GLU A 61 -12.45 -7.05 -1.88
N ARG A 62 -12.30 -6.43 -3.05
CA ARG A 62 -13.20 -6.65 -4.19
C ARG A 62 -13.28 -8.12 -4.58
N CYS A 63 -14.50 -8.55 -4.83
CA CYS A 63 -14.81 -9.87 -5.35
C CYS A 63 -15.24 -9.82 -6.82
N CYS A 64 -15.22 -10.97 -7.47
CA CYS A 64 -15.77 -11.20 -8.79
C CYS A 64 -16.64 -12.46 -8.77
N TRP A 65 -17.65 -12.49 -9.63
CA TRP A 65 -18.55 -13.63 -9.73
C TRP A 65 -18.00 -14.66 -10.71
N CYS A 66 -17.74 -15.89 -10.25
CA CYS A 66 -17.38 -16.98 -11.14
C CYS A 66 -18.65 -17.61 -11.74
N LEU A 67 -18.83 -17.46 -13.05
CA LEU A 67 -19.95 -18.05 -13.78
C LEU A 67 -19.95 -19.59 -13.76
N CYS A 68 -18.77 -20.20 -13.78
CA CYS A 68 -18.65 -21.66 -13.82
C CYS A 68 -19.06 -22.30 -12.49
N CYS A 69 -18.68 -21.66 -11.38
CA CYS A 69 -18.92 -22.15 -10.03
C CYS A 69 -20.24 -21.62 -9.45
N GLY A 70 -20.75 -20.49 -9.95
CA GLY A 70 -21.93 -19.83 -9.40
C GLY A 70 -21.68 -19.29 -7.99
N CYS A 71 -20.47 -18.79 -7.74
CA CYS A 71 -20.07 -18.24 -6.44
C CYS A 71 -19.26 -16.95 -6.58
N GLU A 72 -19.18 -16.22 -5.47
CA GLU A 72 -18.32 -15.06 -5.31
C GLU A 72 -16.89 -15.49 -4.98
N VAL A 73 -15.91 -14.85 -5.63
CA VAL A 73 -14.49 -15.18 -5.55
C VAL A 73 -13.71 -13.90 -5.30
N ARG A 74 -12.83 -13.93 -4.29
CA ARG A 74 -11.92 -12.81 -4.02
C ARG A 74 -11.04 -12.54 -5.22
N LYS A 75 -10.93 -11.27 -5.63
CA LYS A 75 -10.08 -10.90 -6.76
C LYS A 75 -8.61 -10.96 -6.38
N HIS A 76 -8.27 -10.38 -5.24
CA HIS A 76 -6.90 -10.27 -4.73
C HIS A 76 -6.68 -11.22 -3.54
N LEU A 77 -5.42 -11.49 -3.20
CA LEU A 77 -5.05 -12.27 -2.02
C LEU A 77 -4.37 -11.32 -1.02
N SER A 78 -5.05 -11.02 0.08
CA SER A 78 -4.56 -10.11 1.11
C SER A 78 -4.18 -10.87 2.38
N HIS A 79 -3.06 -10.51 2.98
CA HIS A 79 -2.57 -11.03 4.26
C HIS A 79 -1.84 -9.95 5.03
N GLY A 80 -2.32 -9.64 6.24
CA GLY A 80 -1.80 -8.53 7.03
C GLY A 80 -1.94 -7.20 6.30
N ASN A 81 -0.85 -6.45 6.21
CA ASN A 81 -0.75 -5.17 5.51
C ASN A 81 -0.38 -5.29 4.03
N LEU A 82 -0.39 -6.49 3.45
CA LEU A 82 0.00 -6.74 2.06
C LEU A 82 -1.12 -7.38 1.24
N THR A 83 -1.14 -7.06 -0.05
CA THR A 83 -2.04 -7.65 -1.03
C THR A 83 -1.26 -8.07 -2.27
N VAL A 84 -1.45 -9.33 -2.69
CA VAL A 84 -1.04 -9.83 -4.00
C VAL A 84 -2.18 -9.67 -4.99
N LEU A 85 -1.98 -8.84 -6.02
CA LEU A 85 -3.02 -8.57 -6.99
C LEU A 85 -3.37 -9.81 -7.83
N HIS A 86 -4.67 -10.01 -8.08
CA HIS A 86 -5.22 -11.17 -8.81
C HIS A 86 -4.96 -12.55 -8.17
N GLY A 87 -4.31 -12.61 -7.00
CA GLY A 87 -3.94 -13.87 -6.35
C GLY A 87 -5.14 -14.76 -6.01
N GLY A 88 -6.20 -14.18 -5.44
CA GLY A 88 -7.40 -14.94 -5.08
C GLY A 88 -8.13 -15.53 -6.29
N LEU A 89 -8.21 -14.77 -7.39
CA LEU A 89 -8.81 -15.27 -8.63
C LEU A 89 -7.95 -16.38 -9.25
N LEU A 90 -6.63 -16.23 -9.28
CA LEU A 90 -5.72 -17.27 -9.79
C LEU A 90 -5.79 -18.56 -8.98
N GLU A 91 -5.83 -18.44 -7.65
CA GLU A 91 -6.01 -19.58 -6.75
C GLU A 91 -7.31 -20.34 -7.05
N HIS A 92 -8.43 -19.60 -7.18
CA HIS A 92 -9.71 -20.20 -7.54
C HIS A 92 -9.66 -20.91 -8.89
N LEU A 93 -9.14 -20.25 -9.93
CA LEU A 93 -9.12 -20.80 -11.29
C LEU A 93 -8.18 -22.02 -11.44
N ALA A 94 -7.20 -22.16 -10.54
CA ALA A 94 -6.30 -23.32 -10.47
C ALA A 94 -6.87 -24.47 -9.62
N SER A 95 -7.96 -24.24 -8.89
CA SER A 95 -8.54 -25.23 -7.99
C SER A 95 -9.15 -26.43 -8.73
N PRO A 96 -9.03 -27.65 -8.19
CA PRO A 96 -9.71 -28.82 -8.77
C PRO A 96 -11.23 -28.70 -8.73
N GLU A 97 -11.79 -27.97 -7.76
CA GLU A 97 -13.22 -27.66 -7.65
C GLU A 97 -13.69 -26.84 -8.85
N HIS A 98 -12.97 -25.76 -9.18
CA HIS A 98 -13.27 -24.94 -10.35
C HIS A 98 -13.12 -25.73 -11.66
N LYS A 99 -12.10 -26.58 -11.78
CA LYS A 99 -11.94 -27.45 -12.96
C LYS A 99 -13.15 -28.36 -13.16
N LYS A 100 -13.63 -28.99 -12.09
CA LYS A 100 -14.85 -29.83 -12.12
C LYS A 100 -16.09 -29.01 -12.45
N ALA A 101 -16.28 -27.86 -11.82
CA ALA A 101 -17.40 -26.96 -12.07
C ALA A 101 -17.43 -26.44 -13.51
N THR A 102 -16.27 -26.04 -14.05
CA THR A 102 -16.10 -25.62 -15.45
C THR A 102 -16.45 -26.74 -16.42
N ASN A 103 -15.97 -27.96 -16.17
CA ASN A 103 -16.33 -29.13 -16.99
C ASN A 103 -17.85 -29.36 -17.02
N LYS A 104 -18.48 -29.33 -15.85
CA LYS A 104 -19.94 -29.48 -15.70
C LYS A 104 -20.68 -28.36 -16.42
N PHE A 105 -20.30 -27.11 -16.17
CA PHE A 105 -20.91 -25.93 -16.77
C PHE A 105 -20.84 -25.96 -18.31
N TRP A 106 -19.69 -26.34 -18.87
CA TRP A 106 -19.52 -26.47 -20.33
C TRP A 106 -20.47 -27.51 -20.92
N TRP A 107 -20.59 -28.66 -20.26
CA TRP A 107 -21.45 -29.74 -20.71
C TRP A 107 -22.95 -29.40 -20.60
N GLU A 108 -23.34 -28.74 -19.51
CA GLU A 108 -24.73 -28.35 -19.24
C GLU A 108 -25.22 -27.25 -20.20
N ASN A 109 -24.37 -26.29 -20.53
CA ASN A 109 -24.75 -25.14 -21.36
C ASN A 109 -24.36 -25.29 -22.84
N LYS A 110 -23.74 -26.41 -23.22
CA LYS A 110 -23.23 -26.65 -24.59
C LYS A 110 -22.36 -25.49 -25.08
N ALA A 111 -21.47 -25.03 -24.20
CA ALA A 111 -20.55 -23.94 -24.49
C ALA A 111 -19.50 -24.35 -25.53
N GLU A 112 -18.95 -23.36 -26.23
CA GLU A 112 -17.93 -23.55 -27.25
C GLU A 112 -16.64 -24.16 -26.65
N VAL A 113 -16.18 -25.28 -27.21
CA VAL A 113 -15.06 -26.06 -26.67
C VAL A 113 -13.75 -25.26 -26.70
N GLN A 114 -13.51 -24.47 -27.75
CA GLN A 114 -12.29 -23.68 -27.92
C GLN A 114 -12.11 -22.63 -26.82
N MET A 115 -13.19 -22.17 -26.21
CA MET A 115 -13.14 -21.14 -25.17
C MET A 115 -12.82 -21.73 -23.79
N LYS A 116 -12.98 -23.05 -23.59
CA LYS A 116 -12.88 -23.69 -22.28
C LYS A 116 -11.52 -23.50 -21.62
N GLU A 117 -10.45 -23.75 -22.36
CA GLU A 117 -9.08 -23.68 -21.85
C GLU A 117 -8.72 -22.27 -21.36
N LYS A 118 -9.36 -21.23 -21.91
CA LYS A 118 -9.13 -19.84 -21.47
C LYS A 118 -9.52 -19.63 -20.00
N PHE A 119 -10.51 -20.36 -19.49
CA PHE A 119 -11.04 -20.25 -18.13
C PHE A 119 -10.41 -21.23 -17.13
N LEU A 120 -9.40 -22.00 -17.52
CA LEU A 120 -8.70 -22.95 -16.66
C LEU A 120 -7.24 -22.53 -16.49
N ILE A 121 -6.76 -22.50 -15.25
CA ILE A 121 -5.33 -22.33 -14.96
C ILE A 121 -4.73 -23.70 -14.69
N SER A 122 -3.67 -24.05 -15.42
CA SER A 122 -3.01 -25.34 -15.19
C SER A 122 -2.22 -25.33 -13.88
N PRO A 123 -1.97 -26.50 -13.25
CA PRO A 123 -1.13 -26.57 -12.06
C PRO A 123 0.28 -25.98 -12.29
N GLN A 124 0.80 -26.09 -13.52
CA GLN A 124 2.10 -25.56 -13.92
C GLN A 124 2.08 -24.02 -14.04
N GLU A 125 1.00 -23.46 -14.56
CA GLU A 125 0.77 -22.01 -14.57
C GLU A 125 0.66 -21.47 -13.14
N TYR A 126 -0.09 -22.14 -12.28
CA TYR A 126 -0.23 -21.72 -10.88
C TYR A 126 1.09 -21.86 -10.10
N ALA A 127 1.88 -22.91 -10.35
CA ALA A 127 3.21 -23.04 -9.77
C ALA A 127 4.16 -21.90 -10.22
N ARG A 128 4.07 -21.48 -11.49
CA ARG A 128 4.81 -20.30 -11.99
C ARG A 128 4.37 -19.02 -11.29
N PHE A 129 3.06 -18.84 -11.10
CA PHE A 129 2.52 -17.72 -10.33
C PHE A 129 3.06 -17.71 -8.90
N LYS A 130 3.04 -18.84 -8.18
CA LYS A 130 3.60 -18.92 -6.82
C LYS A 130 5.07 -18.50 -6.77
N LYS A 131 5.89 -18.92 -7.74
CA LYS A 131 7.28 -18.47 -7.85
C LYS A 131 7.40 -16.97 -8.08
N SER A 132 6.55 -16.42 -8.96
CA SER A 132 6.53 -14.97 -9.19
C SER A 132 6.03 -14.19 -7.97
N MET A 133 5.10 -14.76 -7.20
CA MET A 133 4.57 -14.17 -5.98
C MET A 133 5.65 -14.05 -4.91
N VAL A 134 6.43 -15.11 -4.68
CA VAL A 134 7.59 -15.06 -3.76
C VAL A 134 8.54 -13.94 -4.17
N LYS A 135 8.95 -13.90 -5.44
CA LYS A 135 9.81 -12.81 -5.96
C LYS A 135 9.19 -11.41 -5.80
N GLY A 136 7.88 -11.30 -5.96
CA GLY A 136 7.16 -10.03 -5.80
C GLY A 136 7.14 -9.57 -4.35
N LEU A 137 7.02 -10.50 -3.40
CA LEU A 137 7.11 -10.21 -1.97
C LEU A 137 8.53 -9.79 -1.58
N ASP A 138 9.55 -10.55 -2.00
CA ASP A 138 10.96 -10.21 -1.75
C ASP A 138 11.31 -8.81 -2.30
N SER A 139 10.85 -8.50 -3.53
CA SER A 139 11.08 -7.18 -4.15
C SER A 139 10.30 -6.06 -3.47
N TYR A 140 9.15 -6.33 -2.85
CA TYR A 140 8.42 -5.33 -2.08
C TYR A 140 9.15 -5.01 -0.78
N GLU A 141 9.59 -6.03 -0.04
CA GLU A 141 10.36 -5.89 1.19
C GLU A 141 11.65 -5.09 0.97
N GLU A 142 12.41 -5.42 -0.08
CA GLU A 142 13.63 -4.68 -0.43
C GLU A 142 13.35 -3.19 -0.69
N LYS A 143 12.23 -2.85 -1.36
CA LYS A 143 11.86 -1.44 -1.60
C LYS A 143 11.50 -0.71 -0.31
N GLU A 144 10.74 -1.35 0.57
CA GLU A 144 10.40 -0.74 1.87
C GLU A 144 11.67 -0.52 2.71
N ASP A 145 12.61 -1.47 2.70
CA ASP A 145 13.89 -1.34 3.39
C ASP A 145 14.71 -0.15 2.86
N GLU A 146 14.76 0.05 1.55
CA GLU A 146 15.43 1.22 0.97
C GLU A 146 14.77 2.53 1.39
N VAL A 147 13.44 2.60 1.42
CA VAL A 147 12.71 3.78 1.92
C VAL A 147 13.06 4.04 3.39
N ILE A 148 13.12 3.00 4.23
CA ILE A 148 13.50 3.14 5.65
C ILE A 148 14.94 3.65 5.78
N LYS A 149 15.88 3.14 4.97
CA LYS A 149 17.28 3.59 4.98
C LYS A 149 17.41 5.05 4.58
N GLU A 150 16.68 5.48 3.56
CA GLU A 150 16.64 6.87 3.09
C GLU A 150 16.09 7.80 4.19
N MET A 151 14.96 7.44 4.79
CA MET A 151 14.39 8.21 5.91
C MET A 151 15.36 8.30 7.09
N ALA A 152 16.04 7.20 7.44
CA ALA A 152 17.03 7.20 8.50
C ALA A 152 18.24 8.09 8.17
N ALA A 153 18.65 8.19 6.90
CA ALA A 153 19.72 9.07 6.46
C ALA A 153 19.32 10.55 6.61
N GLN A 154 18.10 10.90 6.19
CA GLN A 154 17.56 12.25 6.36
C GLN A 154 17.49 12.66 7.84
N ILE A 155 17.06 11.76 8.73
CA ILE A 155 17.05 12.02 10.18
C ILE A 155 18.46 12.31 10.70
N ARG A 156 19.46 11.52 10.28
CA ARG A 156 20.86 11.73 10.71
C ARG A 156 21.42 13.07 10.21
N GLU A 157 21.10 13.44 8.98
CA GLU A 157 21.52 14.73 8.40
C GLU A 157 20.91 15.91 9.15
N VAL A 158 19.59 15.89 9.38
CA VAL A 158 18.89 16.93 10.14
C VAL A 158 19.44 17.04 11.56
N GLU A 159 19.70 15.91 12.22
CA GLU A 159 20.30 15.90 13.55
C GLU A 159 21.72 16.47 13.56
N GLN A 160 22.52 16.15 12.54
CA GLN A 160 23.86 16.71 12.40
C GLN A 160 23.80 18.23 12.21
N SER A 161 22.96 18.74 11.31
CA SER A 161 22.78 20.18 11.11
C SER A 161 22.30 20.87 12.40
N ARG A 162 21.40 20.24 13.16
CA ARG A 162 20.96 20.77 14.46
C ARG A 162 22.11 20.88 15.45
N GLN A 163 22.95 19.85 15.53
CA GLN A 163 24.12 19.85 16.41
C GLN A 163 25.16 20.90 16.02
N GLU A 164 25.36 21.13 14.72
CA GLU A 164 26.24 22.18 14.20
C GLU A 164 25.75 23.57 14.61
N VAL A 165 24.45 23.86 14.42
CA VAL A 165 23.85 25.14 14.84
C VAL A 165 23.99 25.35 16.35
N VAL A 166 23.69 24.33 17.16
CA VAL A 166 23.83 24.41 18.63
C VAL A 166 25.28 24.67 19.02
N ARG A 167 26.24 24.02 18.36
CA ARG A 167 27.67 24.23 18.62
C ARG A 167 28.09 25.66 18.30
N SER A 168 27.69 26.20 17.16
CA SER A 168 28.03 27.57 16.76
C SER A 168 27.46 28.65 17.69
N VAL A 169 26.31 28.40 18.33
CA VAL A 169 25.74 29.33 19.33
C VAL A 169 26.49 29.25 20.67
N LEU A 170 26.99 28.06 21.04
CA LEU A 170 27.64 27.82 22.32
C LEU A 170 29.16 28.01 22.30
N GLU A 171 29.79 28.13 21.12
CA GLU A 171 31.22 28.43 21.02
C GLU A 171 31.52 29.80 21.64
N PRO A 172 32.35 29.86 22.72
CA PRO A 172 32.81 31.12 23.26
C PRO A 172 33.60 31.86 22.18
N GLN A 173 33.27 33.14 21.92
CA GLN A 173 34.14 34.05 21.19
C GLN A 173 35.52 33.97 21.86
N ALA A 174 36.51 33.40 21.18
CA ALA A 174 37.88 33.40 21.64
C ALA A 174 38.30 34.87 21.78
N VAL A 175 38.33 35.35 23.03
CA VAL A 175 39.01 36.60 23.36
C VAL A 175 40.44 36.41 22.87
N PRO A 176 40.94 37.22 21.92
CA PRO A 176 42.32 37.09 21.47
C PRO A 176 43.20 37.36 22.68
N ASP A 177 43.94 36.33 23.11
CA ASP A 177 44.96 36.45 24.15
C ASP A 177 46.12 37.27 23.56
N PRO A 178 46.47 38.45 24.12
CA PRO A 178 47.40 39.35 23.48
C PRO A 178 48.79 39.28 24.11
N GLU A 179 49.57 38.22 23.86
CA GLU A 179 51.02 38.21 24.13
C GLU A 179 51.72 37.41 23.02
N GLU A 180 52.83 37.80 22.38
CA GLU A 180 54.04 38.53 22.77
C GLU A 180 54.60 39.25 21.50
N GLY A 181 55.34 40.36 21.47
CA GLY A 181 55.89 41.29 22.44
C GLY A 181 56.72 42.34 21.67
N SER A 182 56.75 43.59 22.10
CA SER A 182 57.81 44.56 21.77
C SER A 182 57.74 45.77 22.70
N SER A 183 58.92 46.20 23.15
CA SER A 183 59.13 47.11 24.26
C SER A 183 58.77 48.58 23.99
N ALA A 184 58.31 49.21 25.08
CA ALA A 184 58.43 50.62 25.46
C ALA A 184 57.34 51.64 25.00
N PRO A 185 57.08 52.68 25.83
CA PRO A 185 55.74 53.21 26.03
C PRO A 185 55.51 54.58 25.37
N GLY A 186 54.26 54.90 25.06
CA GLY A 186 53.85 56.30 24.99
C GLY A 186 52.62 56.63 24.16
N SER A 187 51.70 57.31 24.84
CA SER A 187 50.87 58.42 24.31
C SER A 187 49.53 58.09 23.66
N TRP A 188 48.48 58.31 24.46
CA TRP A 188 47.10 58.46 24.02
C TRP A 188 46.91 59.66 23.08
N LYS A 189 46.18 59.45 21.97
CA LYS A 189 45.20 60.43 21.43
C LYS A 189 44.25 59.72 20.47
N GLY A 190 42.95 59.84 20.74
CA GLY A 190 41.89 59.24 19.93
C GLY A 190 41.64 59.95 18.61
N THR A 191 40.74 59.39 17.79
CA THR A 191 39.45 59.96 17.33
C THR A 191 38.88 59.07 16.21
N ASN A 192 37.61 58.68 16.37
CA ASN A 192 36.58 58.25 15.42
C ASN A 192 36.94 57.80 13.99
N SER A 193 36.43 56.62 13.61
CA SER A 193 35.67 56.47 12.36
C SER A 193 34.68 55.27 12.43
N HIS A 194 33.46 55.55 11.99
CA HIS A 194 32.32 54.65 11.93
C HIS A 194 32.54 53.49 10.95
N VAL A 195 32.12 52.28 11.31
CA VAL A 195 31.81 51.21 10.35
C VAL A 195 30.38 50.74 10.62
N ALA A 196 29.52 50.94 9.63
CA ALA A 196 28.09 50.68 9.69
C ALA A 196 27.78 49.18 9.68
N SER A 197 26.99 48.73 10.65
CA SER A 197 26.32 47.42 10.63
C SER A 197 25.29 47.39 9.50
N SER A 198 25.44 46.44 8.58
CA SER A 198 24.33 46.00 7.72
C SER A 198 23.87 44.63 8.23
N SER A 199 22.86 44.65 9.09
CA SER A 199 22.14 43.46 9.53
C SER A 199 21.20 43.02 8.42
N GLN A 200 21.57 42.00 7.66
CA GLN A 200 20.63 41.26 6.82
C GLN A 200 20.21 40.00 7.58
N GLN A 201 18.97 39.99 8.08
CA GLN A 201 18.30 38.78 8.55
C GLN A 201 18.07 37.83 7.36
N PRO A 202 18.35 36.52 7.48
CA PRO A 202 17.85 35.54 6.54
C PRO A 202 16.35 35.34 6.72
N SER A 203 15.60 35.53 5.63
CA SER A 203 14.16 35.34 5.54
C SER A 203 13.80 33.85 5.70
N TYR A 204 12.85 33.55 6.57
CA TYR A 204 12.39 32.21 6.99
C TYR A 204 11.43 31.54 5.99
N LEU A 205 11.65 31.74 4.70
CA LEU A 205 10.77 31.24 3.65
C LEU A 205 11.63 30.53 2.61
N ASP A 206 11.79 29.21 2.76
CA ASP A 206 11.92 28.24 1.67
C ASP A 206 12.33 26.85 2.25
N LEU A 207 11.43 26.25 3.03
CA LEU A 207 11.44 24.81 3.24
C LEU A 207 10.43 24.18 2.27
N PRO A 208 10.79 23.14 1.49
CA PRO A 208 9.81 22.43 0.68
C PRO A 208 8.75 21.78 1.60
N PRO A 209 7.48 21.69 1.15
CA PRO A 209 6.44 21.05 1.96
C PRO A 209 6.82 19.59 2.22
N ALA A 210 6.80 19.19 3.50
CA ALA A 210 6.92 17.79 3.86
C ALA A 210 5.77 17.00 3.19
N PRO A 211 6.02 15.78 2.67
CA PRO A 211 4.95 14.93 2.18
C PRO A 211 3.95 14.65 3.30
N GLU A 212 2.67 14.95 3.08
CA GLU A 212 1.60 14.60 4.03
C GLU A 212 1.55 13.08 4.20
N LEU A 213 1.95 12.62 5.38
CA LEU A 213 1.79 11.24 5.82
C LEU A 213 0.58 11.19 6.76
N ASP A 214 -0.39 10.35 6.39
CA ASP A 214 -1.70 10.11 7.03
C ASP A 214 -1.65 9.56 8.48
N TRP A 215 -0.48 9.56 9.13
CA TRP A 215 -0.36 9.24 10.56
C TRP A 215 -0.24 10.49 11.43
N MET A 216 -0.17 11.69 10.84
CA MET A 216 -0.30 12.98 11.55
C MET A 216 -1.77 13.38 11.76
N GLU A 217 -2.66 12.43 12.05
CA GLU A 217 -3.97 12.78 12.58
C GLU A 217 -3.75 13.40 13.97
N THR A 218 -4.21 14.65 14.12
CA THR A 218 -3.91 15.54 15.23
C THR A 218 -4.59 15.01 16.50
N GLY A 219 -3.95 14.05 17.17
CA GLY A 219 -4.35 13.61 18.50
C GLY A 219 -4.32 14.79 19.48
N PRO A 220 -5.11 14.75 20.56
CA PRO A 220 -5.17 15.84 21.53
C PRO A 220 -3.77 16.21 22.02
N PRO A 221 -3.45 17.51 22.16
CA PRO A 221 -2.12 17.93 22.60
C PRO A 221 -1.81 17.33 23.96
N LEU A 222 -0.62 16.74 24.08
CA LEU A 222 -0.09 16.17 25.32
C LEU A 222 -0.10 17.27 26.40
N THR A 223 -1.07 17.20 27.32
CA THR A 223 -1.11 18.09 28.47
C THR A 223 -0.05 17.67 29.47
N PHE A 224 0.88 18.58 29.76
CA PHE A 224 1.88 18.50 30.81
C PHE A 224 1.23 18.14 32.16
N ILE A 225 1.55 16.97 32.71
CA ILE A 225 1.14 16.56 34.06
C ILE A 225 2.09 17.25 35.04
N GLY A 226 1.69 18.43 35.51
CA GLY A 226 2.35 19.14 36.59
C GLY A 226 2.18 18.43 37.93
N HIS A 227 3.24 18.46 38.72
CA HIS A 227 3.34 18.02 40.11
C HIS A 227 2.05 18.32 40.91
N GLN A 228 1.41 17.30 41.47
CA GLN A 228 0.36 17.49 42.48
C GLN A 228 1.03 17.62 43.85
N ASP A 229 0.89 18.78 44.46
CA ASP A 229 1.22 18.99 45.87
C ASP A 229 0.31 18.12 46.73
N ILE A 230 0.92 17.36 47.65
CA ILE A 230 0.22 16.58 48.68
C ILE A 230 -0.18 17.55 49.80
N PRO A 231 -1.47 17.71 50.14
CA PRO A 231 -1.83 18.25 51.44
C PRO A 231 -1.99 17.08 52.41
N GLY A 232 -0.95 16.83 53.19
CA GLY A 232 -1.12 16.12 54.45
C GLY A 232 -1.93 16.99 55.42
N VAL A 233 -2.89 16.39 56.12
CA VAL A 233 -3.21 16.56 57.55
C VAL A 233 -4.37 15.59 57.86
N GLY A 234 -4.23 14.89 58.98
CA GLY A 234 -5.03 13.71 59.34
C GLY A 234 -6.45 13.98 59.83
N ASN A 235 -7.17 12.87 60.06
CA ASN A 235 -7.79 12.60 61.35
C ASN A 235 -8.20 11.13 61.46
N ILE A 236 -7.62 10.48 62.47
CA ILE A 236 -8.10 9.25 63.11
C ILE A 236 -9.38 9.60 63.84
N HIS A 237 -10.46 8.83 63.71
CA HIS A 237 -11.45 8.62 64.78
C HIS A 237 -12.17 7.29 64.60
N SER A 238 -11.92 6.41 65.60
CA SER A 238 -12.68 5.25 66.12
C SER A 238 -13.15 4.14 65.18
#